data_AF-A0A7W1QDH7-F1
#
_entry.id   AF-A0A7W1QDH7-F1
#
_cell.length_a   1.000
_cell.length_b   1.000
_cell.length_c   1.000
_cell.angle_alpha   90.00
_cell.angle_beta   90.00
_cell.angle_gamma   90.00
#
_symmetry.space_group_name_H-M   'P 1'
#
loop_
_entity.id
_entity.type
_entity.pdbx_description
1 polymer ?
#
loop_
_entity_poly.entity_id
_entity_poly.type
_entity_poly.pdbx_seq_one_letter_code
_entity_poly.pdbx_strand_id
1 'polypeptide(L)'
;MYVLSPFVVGWLWWRNQQRDPRVPEAGESLVPATVRLIARAIAVGALLAALVVLISPDVAVDNWGWTLTPLTARVLACFTAQVGIGFLLLSLDPRWSSWRVLVQTFLLAVALLLVGAIREWDTFDDANVMTWGYVIGLAGGAIALLALYRSMERTPRAAPA
;
A
#
# COMPACT_ATOMS: atom_id res chain seq x y z
N MET A 1 9.96 -16.67 -14.43
CA MET A 1 9.64 -15.60 -13.45
C MET A 1 8.41 -15.97 -12.63
N TYR A 2 7.19 -15.91 -13.18
CA TYR A 2 5.92 -16.02 -12.42
C TYR A 2 5.67 -17.33 -11.65
N VAL A 3 6.27 -18.45 -12.05
CA VAL A 3 6.13 -19.72 -11.31
C VAL A 3 7.07 -19.79 -10.11
N LEU A 4 8.31 -19.32 -10.24
CA LEU A 4 9.34 -19.49 -9.21
C LEU A 4 9.43 -18.31 -8.26
N SER A 5 9.16 -17.09 -8.73
CA SER A 5 9.31 -15.87 -7.94
C SER A 5 8.54 -15.88 -6.63
N PRO A 6 7.24 -16.28 -6.52
CA PRO A 6 6.55 -16.24 -5.24
C PRO A 6 7.21 -17.16 -4.19
N PHE A 7 7.67 -18.34 -4.61
CA PHE A 7 8.33 -19.30 -3.72
C PHE A 7 9.74 -18.85 -3.33
N VAL A 8 10.53 -18.39 -4.31
CA VAL A 8 11.92 -17.94 -4.07
C VAL A 8 11.94 -16.68 -3.24
N VAL A 9 11.09 -15.68 -3.56
CA VAL A 9 10.99 -14.44 -2.79
C VAL A 9 10.45 -14.72 -1.39
N GLY A 10 9.43 -15.57 -1.25
CA GLY A 10 8.91 -15.97 0.05
C GLY A 10 9.95 -16.69 0.90
N TRP A 11 10.72 -17.61 0.32
CA TRP A 11 11.81 -18.31 1.00
C TRP A 11 12.95 -17.38 1.39
N LEU A 12 13.39 -16.49 0.48
CA LEU A 12 14.42 -15.49 0.77
C LEU A 12 13.99 -14.53 1.87
N TRP A 13 12.74 -14.05 1.82
CA TRP A 13 12.17 -13.20 2.86
C TRP A 13 12.17 -13.93 4.22
N TRP A 14 11.72 -15.18 4.26
CA TRP A 14 11.74 -15.96 5.51
C TRP A 14 13.16 -16.16 6.04
N ARG A 15 14.13 -16.48 5.17
CA ARG A 15 15.55 -16.61 5.59
C ARG A 15 16.14 -15.28 6.07
N ASN A 16 15.78 -14.16 5.46
CA ASN A 16 16.25 -12.85 5.90
C ASN A 16 15.65 -12.49 7.27
N GLN A 17 14.37 -12.80 7.49
CA GLN A 17 13.69 -12.58 8.76
C GLN A 17 14.31 -13.35 9.93
N GLN A 18 14.93 -14.51 9.68
CA GLN A 18 15.64 -15.28 10.71
C GLN A 18 16.99 -14.65 11.09
N ARG A 19 17.57 -13.80 10.24
CA ARG A 19 18.87 -13.16 10.46
C ARG A 19 18.76 -11.70 10.89
N ASP A 20 17.60 -11.08 10.72
CA ASP A 20 17.33 -9.73 11.16
C ASP A 20 17.18 -9.70 12.69
N PRO A 21 18.04 -8.97 13.42
CA PRO A 21 17.91 -8.82 14.87
C PRO A 21 16.59 -8.16 15.28
N ARG A 22 15.90 -7.46 14.36
CA ARG A 22 14.67 -6.67 14.58
C ARG A 22 14.81 -5.61 15.68
N VAL A 23 16.04 -5.27 16.04
CA VAL A 23 16.35 -4.19 16.98
C VAL A 23 16.62 -2.93 16.16
N PRO A 24 16.05 -1.78 16.54
CA PRO A 24 16.40 -0.51 15.91
C PRO A 24 17.88 -0.18 16.08
N GLU A 25 18.48 0.41 15.05
CA GLU A 25 19.85 0.92 15.15
C GLU A 25 19.92 2.15 16.08
N ALA A 26 21.10 2.43 16.65
CA ALA A 26 21.28 3.59 17.50
C ALA A 26 20.99 4.89 16.73
N GLY A 27 20.08 5.72 17.24
CA GLY A 27 19.63 6.95 16.59
C GLY A 27 18.63 6.75 15.44
N GLU A 28 18.12 5.53 15.23
CA GLU A 28 17.08 5.26 14.26
C GLU A 28 15.73 5.86 14.68
N SER A 29 15.07 6.56 13.76
CA SER A 29 13.71 7.07 13.98
C SER A 29 12.68 5.96 13.94
N LEU A 30 11.75 5.98 14.90
CA LEU A 30 10.66 5.01 14.98
C LEU A 30 9.35 5.59 14.46
N VAL A 31 8.62 4.78 13.70
CA VAL A 31 7.30 5.13 13.17
C VAL A 31 6.30 5.19 14.33
N PRO A 32 5.55 6.31 14.49
CA PRO A 32 4.59 6.47 15.57
C PRO A 32 3.55 5.34 15.62
N ALA A 33 3.17 4.92 16.82
CA ALA A 33 2.16 3.86 17.01
C ALA A 33 0.84 4.16 16.28
N THR A 34 0.42 5.43 16.26
CA THR A 34 -0.77 5.88 15.54
C THR A 34 -0.67 5.62 14.04
N VAL A 35 0.48 5.93 13.41
CA VAL A 35 0.70 5.67 11.98
C VAL A 35 0.67 4.17 11.70
N ARG A 36 1.26 3.35 12.57
CA ARG A 36 1.21 1.89 12.44
C ARG A 36 -0.21 1.35 12.60
N LEU A 37 -1.00 1.90 13.52
CA LEU A 37 -2.40 1.51 13.70
C LEU A 37 -3.25 1.88 12.48
N ILE A 38 -3.06 3.07 11.93
CA ILE A 38 -3.72 3.50 10.68
C ILE A 38 -3.35 2.55 9.54
N ALA A 39 -2.07 2.20 9.39
CA ALA A 39 -1.62 1.23 8.40
C ALA A 39 -2.29 -0.15 8.57
N ARG A 40 -2.46 -0.63 9.82
CA ARG A 40 -3.20 -1.88 10.11
C ARG A 40 -4.66 -1.78 9.73
N ALA A 41 -5.31 -0.67 10.05
CA ALA A 41 -6.72 -0.46 9.72
C ALA A 41 -6.93 -0.47 8.19
N ILE A 42 -6.06 0.25 7.45
CA ILE A 42 -6.06 0.25 5.99
C ILE A 42 -5.81 -1.16 5.45
N ALA A 43 -4.84 -1.89 6.01
CA ALA A 43 -4.53 -3.24 5.59
C ALA A 43 -5.70 -4.20 5.77
N VAL A 44 -6.35 -4.20 6.94
CA VAL A 44 -7.51 -5.04 7.21
C VAL A 44 -8.67 -4.67 6.29
N GLY A 45 -8.96 -3.38 6.12
CA GLY A 45 -10.00 -2.92 5.19
C GLY A 45 -9.73 -3.37 3.75
N ALA A 46 -8.50 -3.21 3.26
CA ALA A 46 -8.10 -3.64 1.92
C ALA A 46 -8.22 -5.16 1.74
N LEU A 47 -7.82 -5.96 2.75
CA LEU A 47 -7.93 -7.42 2.68
C LEU A 47 -9.37 -7.91 2.71
N LEU A 48 -10.22 -7.29 3.53
CA LEU A 48 -11.65 -7.60 3.55
C LEU A 48 -12.32 -7.21 2.22
N ALA A 49 -12.03 -6.02 1.70
CA ALA A 49 -12.56 -5.59 0.40
C ALA A 49 -12.10 -6.52 -0.73
N ALA A 50 -10.82 -6.88 -0.76
CA ALA A 50 -10.29 -7.83 -1.74
C ALA A 50 -10.95 -9.21 -1.63
N LEU A 51 -11.16 -9.71 -0.42
CA LEU A 51 -11.83 -10.99 -0.20
C LEU A 51 -13.27 -10.95 -0.72
N VAL A 52 -14.02 -9.88 -0.43
CA VAL A 52 -15.38 -9.68 -0.93
C VAL A 52 -15.40 -9.71 -2.46
N VAL A 53 -14.54 -8.92 -3.13
CA VAL A 53 -14.51 -8.85 -4.61
C VAL A 53 -14.01 -10.15 -5.24
N LEU A 54 -13.12 -10.90 -4.59
CA LEU A 54 -12.70 -12.21 -5.09
C LEU A 54 -13.87 -13.21 -5.11
N ILE A 55 -14.68 -13.23 -4.05
CA ILE A 55 -15.83 -14.14 -3.91
C ILE A 55 -17.01 -13.66 -4.78
N SER A 56 -17.33 -12.38 -4.71
CA SER A 56 -18.45 -11.73 -5.40
C SER A 56 -17.94 -10.54 -6.23
N PRO A 57 -17.42 -10.80 -7.44
CA PRO A 57 -16.85 -9.75 -8.28
C PRO A 57 -17.89 -8.74 -8.79
N ASP A 58 -19.16 -9.15 -8.86
CA ASP A 58 -20.26 -8.30 -9.33
C ASP A 58 -20.44 -7.06 -8.45
N VAL A 59 -20.13 -7.15 -7.15
CA VAL A 59 -20.10 -5.99 -6.25
C VAL A 59 -19.18 -4.89 -6.77
N ALA A 60 -18.00 -5.25 -7.29
CA ALA A 60 -17.14 -4.27 -7.93
C ALA A 60 -17.71 -3.86 -9.29
N VAL A 61 -18.09 -4.80 -10.15
CA VAL A 61 -18.62 -4.49 -11.50
C VAL A 61 -19.76 -3.47 -11.46
N ASP A 62 -20.68 -3.59 -10.50
CA ASP A 62 -21.88 -2.75 -10.39
C ASP A 62 -21.60 -1.37 -9.77
N ASN A 63 -20.52 -1.22 -9.01
CA ASN A 63 -20.25 0.00 -8.22
C ASN A 63 -18.99 0.74 -8.64
N TRP A 64 -18.10 0.12 -9.42
CA TRP A 64 -16.80 0.69 -9.72
C TRP A 64 -16.88 1.94 -10.61
N GLY A 65 -15.93 2.85 -10.46
CA GLY A 65 -15.91 4.13 -11.18
C GLY A 65 -15.63 4.03 -12.68
N TRP A 66 -15.40 2.82 -13.20
CA TRP A 66 -15.21 2.54 -14.62
C TRP A 66 -15.59 1.09 -14.92
N THR A 67 -15.82 0.77 -16.19
CA THR A 67 -16.28 -0.54 -16.62
C THR A 67 -15.30 -1.65 -16.23
N LEU A 68 -15.80 -2.66 -15.52
CA LEU A 68 -15.07 -3.87 -15.18
C LEU A 68 -15.79 -5.11 -15.72
N THR A 69 -15.00 -6.09 -16.15
CA THR A 69 -15.45 -7.49 -16.24
C THR A 69 -15.26 -8.19 -14.89
N PRO A 70 -15.95 -9.31 -14.63
CA PRO A 70 -15.71 -10.11 -13.43
C PRO A 70 -14.25 -10.57 -13.29
N LEU A 71 -13.58 -10.84 -14.42
CA LEU A 71 -12.16 -11.21 -14.43
C LEU A 71 -11.27 -10.03 -13.97
N THR A 72 -11.46 -8.85 -14.55
CA THR A 72 -10.68 -7.65 -14.19
C THR A 72 -10.94 -7.20 -12.76
N ALA A 73 -12.18 -7.36 -12.26
CA ALA A 73 -12.52 -7.11 -10.86
C ALA A 73 -11.71 -7.99 -9.91
N ARG A 74 -11.61 -9.30 -10.19
CA ARG A 74 -10.78 -10.22 -9.39
C ARG A 74 -9.29 -9.91 -9.49
N VAL A 75 -8.81 -9.48 -10.65
CA VAL A 75 -7.42 -9.03 -10.80
C VAL A 75 -7.15 -7.81 -9.92
N LEU A 76 -8.03 -6.80 -9.92
CA LEU A 76 -7.92 -5.64 -9.03
C LEU A 76 -7.99 -6.04 -7.54
N ALA A 77 -8.80 -7.04 -7.21
CA ALA A 77 -8.86 -7.58 -5.85
C ALA A 77 -7.52 -8.20 -5.42
N CYS A 78 -6.85 -8.95 -6.31
CA CYS A 78 -5.50 -9.47 -6.04
C CYS A 78 -4.48 -8.36 -5.78
N PHE A 79 -4.51 -7.29 -6.58
CA PHE A 79 -3.65 -6.12 -6.34
C PHE A 79 -3.98 -5.44 -5.00
N THR A 80 -5.26 -5.30 -4.68
CA THR A 80 -5.71 -4.74 -3.40
C THR A 80 -5.25 -5.59 -2.22
N ALA A 81 -5.33 -6.92 -2.34
CA ALA A 81 -4.82 -7.85 -1.34
C ALA A 81 -3.30 -7.75 -1.18
N GLN A 82 -2.55 -7.60 -2.29
CA GLN A 82 -1.11 -7.39 -2.26
C GLN A 82 -0.76 -6.11 -1.46
N VAL A 83 -1.47 -5.01 -1.71
CA VAL A 83 -1.30 -3.77 -0.94
C VAL A 83 -1.65 -4.00 0.53
N GLY A 84 -2.77 -4.66 0.82
CA GLY A 84 -3.19 -4.96 2.19
C GLY A 84 -2.17 -5.78 2.97
N ILE A 85 -1.65 -6.87 2.40
CA ILE A 85 -0.58 -7.68 3.01
C ILE A 85 0.68 -6.83 3.23
N GLY A 86 1.06 -5.99 2.25
CA GLY A 86 2.20 -5.09 2.35
C GLY A 86 2.09 -4.13 3.54
N PHE A 87 0.95 -3.43 3.66
CA PHE A 87 0.69 -2.54 4.80
C PHE A 87 0.61 -3.27 6.13
N LEU A 88 0.02 -4.48 6.16
CA LEU A 88 -0.04 -5.28 7.38
C LEU A 88 1.36 -5.63 7.87
N LEU A 89 2.20 -6.22 7.02
CA LEU A 89 3.56 -6.61 7.38
C LEU A 89 4.41 -5.39 7.76
N LEU A 90 4.28 -4.29 7.01
CA LEU A 90 4.98 -3.04 7.30
C LEU A 90 4.61 -2.47 8.67
N SER A 91 3.32 -2.54 9.03
CA SER A 91 2.82 -2.04 10.32
C SER A 91 3.36 -2.76 11.55
N LEU A 92 3.94 -3.95 11.38
CA LEU A 92 4.52 -4.74 12.46
C LEU A 92 5.93 -4.27 12.83
N ASP A 93 6.61 -3.55 11.92
CA ASP A 93 7.96 -3.04 12.15
C ASP A 93 7.91 -1.56 12.59
N PRO A 94 8.47 -1.20 13.77
CA PRO A 94 8.57 0.20 14.19
C PRO A 94 9.65 0.99 13.47
N ARG A 95 10.62 0.36 12.80
CA ARG A 95 11.81 1.02 12.26
C ARG A 95 11.49 1.83 11.00
N TRP A 96 11.90 3.10 10.95
CA TRP A 96 11.71 3.91 9.75
C TRP A 96 12.47 3.35 8.54
N SER A 97 13.64 2.75 8.75
CA SER A 97 14.42 2.15 7.65
C SER A 97 13.61 1.12 6.85
N SER A 98 12.82 0.28 7.54
CA SER A 98 11.92 -0.71 6.94
C SER A 98 10.79 -0.06 6.12
N TRP A 99 10.33 1.12 6.53
CA TRP A 99 9.24 1.85 5.87
C TRP A 99 9.71 2.67 4.69
N ARG A 100 10.89 3.25 4.80
CA ARG A 100 11.37 4.31 3.91
C ARG A 100 11.32 3.92 2.42
N VAL A 101 11.88 2.77 2.06
CA VAL A 101 11.91 2.30 0.67
C VAL A 101 10.51 1.97 0.15
N LEU A 102 9.67 1.36 1.01
CA LEU A 102 8.29 1.05 0.65
C LEU A 102 7.46 2.33 0.45
N VAL A 103 7.58 3.32 1.33
CA VAL A 103 6.91 4.62 1.19
C VAL A 103 7.30 5.31 -0.11
N GLN A 104 8.61 5.34 -0.46
CA GLN A 104 9.07 5.89 -1.74
C GLN A 104 8.49 5.14 -2.94
N THR A 105 8.47 3.80 -2.87
CA THR A 105 7.89 2.95 -3.93
C THR A 105 6.39 3.23 -4.11
N PHE A 106 5.64 3.32 -3.02
CA PHE A 106 4.21 3.65 -3.07
C PHE A 106 3.95 5.07 -3.56
N LEU A 107 4.77 6.06 -3.18
CA LEU A 107 4.66 7.42 -3.71
C LEU A 107 4.83 7.44 -5.23
N LEU A 108 5.83 6.74 -5.77
CA LEU A 108 6.03 6.63 -7.21
C LEU A 108 4.86 5.91 -7.89
N ALA A 109 4.42 4.77 -7.33
CA ALA A 109 3.31 4.01 -7.87
C ALA A 109 2.00 4.82 -7.92
N VAL A 110 1.66 5.50 -6.81
CA VAL A 110 0.46 6.35 -6.73
C VAL A 110 0.57 7.55 -7.67
N ALA A 111 1.76 8.15 -7.82
CA ALA A 111 1.96 9.22 -8.79
C ALA A 111 1.70 8.75 -10.22
N LEU A 112 2.21 7.57 -10.60
CA LEU A 112 1.95 6.98 -11.92
C LEU A 112 0.47 6.62 -12.11
N LEU A 113 -0.21 6.11 -11.07
CA LEU A 113 -1.65 5.85 -11.11
C LEU A 113 -2.46 7.14 -11.30
N LEU A 114 -2.08 8.23 -10.63
CA LEU A 114 -2.71 9.55 -10.82
C LEU A 114 -2.50 10.08 -12.24
N VAL A 115 -1.29 9.94 -12.81
CA VAL A 115 -1.05 10.28 -14.23
C VAL A 115 -1.93 9.43 -15.15
N GLY A 116 -2.04 8.12 -14.87
CA GLY A 116 -2.93 7.23 -15.60
C GLY A 116 -4.40 7.65 -15.53
N ALA A 117 -4.89 8.00 -14.33
CA ALA A 117 -6.25 8.46 -14.11
C ALA A 117 -6.55 9.78 -14.86
N ILE A 118 -5.61 10.72 -14.87
CA ILE A 118 -5.74 11.97 -15.64
C ILE A 118 -5.76 11.67 -17.14
N ARG A 119 -4.89 10.78 -17.60
CA ARG A 119 -4.75 10.45 -19.03
C ARG A 119 -5.99 9.74 -19.57
N GLU A 120 -6.58 8.85 -18.79
CA GLU A 120 -7.74 8.03 -19.18
C GLU A 120 -9.02 8.54 -18.50
N TRP A 121 -9.10 9.83 -18.17
CA TRP A 121 -10.23 10.40 -17.43
C TRP A 121 -11.59 10.13 -18.10
N ASP A 122 -11.63 10.16 -19.43
CA ASP A 122 -12.85 9.92 -20.22
C ASP A 122 -13.42 8.49 -20.05
N THR A 123 -12.67 7.57 -19.46
CA THR A 123 -13.14 6.21 -19.14
C THR A 123 -13.82 6.11 -17.78
N PHE A 124 -13.66 7.12 -16.93
CA PHE A 124 -14.30 7.19 -15.63
C PHE A 124 -15.72 7.73 -15.75
N ASP A 125 -16.62 7.18 -14.94
CA ASP A 125 -17.96 7.73 -14.73
C ASP A 125 -17.88 8.79 -13.62
N ASP A 126 -17.96 10.07 -13.98
CA ASP A 126 -17.84 11.20 -13.06
C ASP A 126 -19.09 11.40 -12.18
N ALA A 127 -20.23 10.80 -12.56
CA ALA A 127 -21.44 10.73 -11.73
C ALA A 127 -21.32 9.66 -10.64
N ASN A 128 -20.42 8.69 -10.79
CA ASN A 128 -20.19 7.64 -9.80
C ASN A 128 -19.29 8.15 -8.65
N VAL A 129 -19.80 8.05 -7.42
CA VAL A 129 -19.07 8.44 -6.20
C VAL A 129 -17.76 7.66 -6.01
N MET A 130 -17.68 6.41 -6.49
CA MET A 130 -16.47 5.60 -6.39
C MET A 130 -15.31 6.12 -7.24
N THR A 131 -15.59 6.83 -8.34
CA THR A 131 -14.56 7.54 -9.13
C THR A 131 -13.83 8.55 -8.25
N TRP A 132 -14.59 9.38 -7.55
CA TRP A 132 -14.03 10.38 -6.65
C TRP A 132 -13.38 9.73 -5.44
N GLY A 133 -13.97 8.66 -4.89
CA GLY A 133 -13.35 7.87 -3.83
C GLY A 133 -11.97 7.34 -4.22
N TYR A 134 -11.82 6.83 -5.44
CA TYR A 134 -10.53 6.36 -5.98
C TYR A 134 -9.52 7.51 -6.12
N VAL A 135 -9.89 8.59 -6.81
CA VAL A 135 -8.98 9.71 -7.11
C VAL A 135 -8.58 10.46 -5.84
N ILE A 136 -9.54 10.79 -4.97
CA ILE A 136 -9.28 11.44 -3.68
C ILE A 136 -8.50 10.50 -2.77
N GLY A 137 -8.80 9.21 -2.78
CA GLY A 137 -8.05 8.20 -2.03
C GLY A 137 -6.58 8.13 -2.44
N LEU A 138 -6.30 8.12 -3.75
CA LEU A 138 -4.93 8.17 -4.28
C LEU A 138 -4.23 9.48 -3.92
N ALA A 139 -4.86 10.63 -4.18
CA ALA A 139 -4.26 11.94 -3.92
C ALA A 139 -4.02 12.16 -2.42
N GLY A 140 -5.02 11.86 -1.59
CA GLY A 140 -4.92 11.93 -0.13
C GLY A 140 -3.88 10.96 0.43
N GLY A 141 -3.82 9.75 -0.09
CA GLY A 141 -2.80 8.76 0.24
C GLY A 141 -1.39 9.23 -0.11
N ALA A 142 -1.19 9.80 -1.30
CA ALA A 142 0.09 10.39 -1.71
C ALA A 142 0.51 11.53 -0.79
N ILE A 143 -0.42 12.45 -0.46
CA ILE A 143 -0.15 13.56 0.46
C ILE A 143 0.22 13.04 1.86
N ALA A 144 -0.52 12.06 2.38
CA ALA A 144 -0.25 11.46 3.69
C ALA A 144 1.11 10.76 3.73
N LEU A 145 1.45 9.98 2.71
CA LEU A 145 2.76 9.33 2.58
C LEU A 145 3.90 10.34 2.45
N LEU A 146 3.69 11.42 1.69
CA LEU A 146 4.69 12.48 1.53
C LEU A 146 4.90 13.27 2.82
N ALA A 147 3.81 13.55 3.56
CA ALA A 147 3.88 14.18 4.88
C ALA A 147 4.64 13.29 5.87
N LEU A 148 4.32 12.00 5.91
CA LEU A 148 5.03 11.01 6.73
C LEU A 148 6.52 10.94 6.38
N TYR A 149 6.83 10.86 5.08
CA TYR A 149 8.21 10.82 4.61
C TYR A 149 9.00 12.05 5.08
N ARG A 150 8.43 13.25 4.87
CA ARG A 150 9.06 14.51 5.31
C ARG A 150 9.17 14.61 6.83
N SER A 151 8.19 14.16 7.59
CA SER A 151 8.27 14.21 9.06
C SER A 151 9.36 13.29 9.59
N MET A 152 9.50 12.10 9.00
CA MET A 152 10.48 11.11 9.45
C MET A 152 11.91 11.45 9.02
N GLU A 153 12.12 12.06 7.85
CA GLU A 153 13.45 12.53 7.40
C GLU A 153 13.93 13.79 8.13
N ARG A 154 13.01 14.59 8.70
CA ARG A 154 13.36 15.81 9.46
C ARG A 154 13.80 15.51 10.89
N THR A 155 13.54 14.32 11.42
CA THR A 155 13.96 13.93 12.77
C THR A 155 15.49 13.79 12.78
N PRO A 156 16.22 14.62 13.54
CA PRO A 156 17.68 14.53 13.60
C PRO A 156 18.08 13.13 14.07
N ARG A 157 19.02 12.48 13.37
CA ARG A 157 19.70 11.30 13.92
C ARG A 157 20.35 11.74 15.23
N ALA A 158 19.95 11.13 16.35
CA ALA A 158 20.62 11.36 17.61
C ALA A 158 22.12 11.06 17.41
N ALA A 159 22.98 12.04 17.70
CA ALA A 159 24.42 11.88 17.57
C ALA A 159 24.87 10.74 18.49
N PRO A 160 25.82 9.88 18.06
CA PRO A 160 26.43 8.91 18.95
C PRO A 160 27.09 9.64 20.13
N ALA A 161 26.76 9.22 21.35
CA ALA A 161 27.41 9.67 22.58
C ALA A 161 28.82 9.12 22.70
#